data_AF-A0A819T2I6-F1
#
_entry.id   AF-A0A819T2I6-F1
#
_cell.length_a   1.000
_cell.length_b   1.000
_cell.length_c   1.000
_cell.angle_alpha   90.00
_cell.angle_beta   90.00
_cell.angle_gamma   90.00
#
_symmetry.space_group_name_H-M   'P 1'
#
loop_
_entity.id
_entity.type
_entity.pdbx_description
1 polymer ?
#
loop_
_entity_poly.entity_id
_entity_poly.type
_entity_poly.pdbx_seq_one_letter_code
_entity_poly.pdbx_strand_id
1 'polypeptide(L)'
;MDTLVKASRQTWIPSFPYDLFYFVGRRHEHSPRFSPKLNIVELPTDDGEYPPVNKTFLMWTYFYTQHLSRYDYFMAIDADTYVNVENLKIMLNEIKCQDCYVGHPAKGELYERKRLGLHAPYCLGMGYVIARNTLSQFASHIEICRRSTVANHSDTELGRCIYRFVSGLSCTRTRIPLEKVIYTTNNQGTIIRFTHDSRGRIVIEFPKAPPTQFFKAALVHPLKTSHAFYQFHRQVKLQLRPILPLAFLNGSCVANPVIQNEIYPQNRSILECRLQIPKQSAYNLSSLSAFVITWRGYEQRLQRIINKFEKHGIHLRPFYRVSNVSTPNTTNLTKVRVSLGWVGMGWVGLGWVGLGWIGMGWIGLDWVGLGVGWDGLG
;
A
#
# COMPACT_ATOMS: atom_id res chain seq x y z
N MET A 1 -12.53 -8.63 10.64
CA MET A 1 -11.77 -9.23 9.50
C MET A 1 -12.59 -9.25 8.21
N ASP A 2 -13.91 -9.49 8.29
CA ASP A 2 -14.77 -9.65 7.10
C ASP A 2 -14.82 -8.46 6.14
N THR A 3 -14.71 -7.21 6.61
CA THR A 3 -14.85 -6.04 5.73
C THR A 3 -13.65 -5.83 4.80
N LEU A 4 -12.42 -5.95 5.31
CA LEU A 4 -11.20 -5.76 4.51
C LEU A 4 -10.92 -6.96 3.62
N VAL A 5 -11.11 -8.20 4.11
CA VAL A 5 -11.00 -9.40 3.27
C VAL A 5 -12.01 -9.34 2.13
N LYS A 6 -13.27 -8.98 2.40
CA LYS A 6 -14.29 -8.77 1.36
C LYS A 6 -13.88 -7.67 0.39
N ALA A 7 -13.36 -6.54 0.88
CA ALA A 7 -12.91 -5.45 0.01
C ALA A 7 -11.77 -5.87 -0.90
N SER A 8 -10.75 -6.56 -0.40
CA SER A 8 -9.67 -7.14 -1.21
C SER A 8 -10.20 -8.09 -2.28
N ARG A 9 -11.17 -8.96 -1.93
CA ARG A 9 -11.83 -9.89 -2.87
C ARG A 9 -12.63 -9.21 -3.97
N GLN A 10 -13.17 -8.04 -3.69
CA GLN A 10 -13.96 -7.25 -4.63
C GLN A 10 -13.12 -6.20 -5.38
N THR A 11 -11.82 -6.10 -5.09
CA THR A 11 -10.92 -5.11 -5.71
C THR A 11 -9.76 -5.78 -6.43
N TRP A 12 -8.63 -6.03 -5.76
CA TRP A 12 -7.38 -6.43 -6.42
C TRP A 12 -7.23 -7.95 -6.57
N ILE A 13 -7.84 -8.75 -5.68
CA ILE A 13 -7.72 -10.23 -5.71
C ILE A 13 -8.21 -10.86 -7.02
N PRO A 14 -9.32 -10.43 -7.65
CA PRO A 14 -9.76 -11.02 -8.92
C PRO A 14 -8.74 -10.91 -10.06
N SER A 15 -7.82 -9.95 -9.98
CA SER A 15 -6.72 -9.80 -10.95
C SER A 15 -5.41 -10.44 -10.47
N PHE A 16 -5.34 -10.91 -9.22
CA PHE A 16 -4.12 -11.43 -8.59
C PHE A 16 -3.81 -12.84 -9.12
N PRO A 17 -2.67 -13.04 -9.79
CA PRO A 17 -2.41 -14.29 -10.52
C PRO A 17 -1.69 -15.37 -9.69
N TYR A 18 -1.41 -15.11 -8.41
CA TYR A 18 -0.62 -16.00 -7.55
C TYR A 18 -1.51 -16.65 -6.47
N ASP A 19 -1.04 -17.77 -5.92
CA ASP A 19 -1.71 -18.43 -4.81
C ASP A 19 -1.75 -17.52 -3.57
N LEU A 20 -2.93 -17.39 -2.97
CA LEU A 20 -3.17 -16.53 -1.81
C LEU A 20 -3.65 -17.37 -0.65
N PHE A 21 -2.98 -17.24 0.50
CA PHE A 21 -3.32 -17.92 1.75
C PHE A 21 -3.72 -16.88 2.80
N TYR A 22 -4.78 -17.17 3.56
CA TYR A 22 -5.21 -16.35 4.69
C TYR A 22 -4.86 -17.06 5.98
N PHE A 23 -4.01 -16.44 6.79
CA PHE A 23 -3.64 -16.97 8.09
C PHE A 23 -4.53 -16.36 9.17
N VAL A 24 -5.23 -17.22 9.89
CA VAL A 24 -6.17 -16.85 10.97
C VAL A 24 -5.77 -17.59 12.24
N GLY A 25 -6.03 -16.99 13.39
CA GLY A 25 -5.86 -17.66 14.68
C GLY A 25 -6.89 -18.77 14.88
N ARG A 26 -6.77 -19.47 16.00
CA ARG A 26 -7.67 -20.53 16.42
C ARG A 26 -9.10 -19.99 16.45
N ARG A 27 -10.00 -20.72 15.83
CA ARG A 27 -11.42 -20.40 15.81
C ARG A 27 -12.05 -20.84 17.12
N HIS A 28 -12.93 -19.98 17.63
CA HIS A 28 -13.85 -20.33 18.70
C HIS A 28 -15.21 -20.68 18.10
N GLU A 29 -16.10 -21.32 18.86
CA GLU A 29 -17.41 -21.79 18.36
C GLU A 29 -18.24 -20.72 17.62
N HIS A 30 -18.00 -19.44 17.92
CA HIS A 30 -18.69 -18.29 17.33
C HIS A 30 -17.93 -17.60 16.18
N SER A 31 -16.78 -18.13 15.74
CA SER A 31 -16.01 -17.53 14.65
C SER A 31 -16.75 -17.65 13.31
N PRO A 32 -16.85 -16.56 12.52
CA PRO A 32 -17.55 -16.56 11.23
C PRO A 32 -17.12 -17.71 10.33
N ARG A 33 -18.08 -18.34 9.64
CA ARG A 33 -17.74 -19.33 8.61
C ARG A 33 -17.12 -18.61 7.43
N PHE A 34 -15.89 -18.99 7.12
CA PHE A 34 -15.23 -18.44 5.97
C PHE A 34 -15.79 -19.00 4.66
N SER A 35 -15.59 -18.22 3.58
CA SER A 35 -15.96 -18.66 2.24
C SER A 35 -15.12 -19.86 1.82
N PRO A 36 -15.73 -20.94 1.28
CA PRO A 36 -15.01 -22.16 0.88
C PRO A 36 -14.05 -21.94 -0.31
N LYS A 37 -14.07 -20.76 -0.93
CA LYS A 37 -13.18 -20.37 -2.04
C LYS A 37 -11.88 -19.70 -1.58
N LEU A 38 -11.58 -19.69 -0.29
CA LEU A 38 -10.37 -19.08 0.27
C LEU A 38 -9.45 -20.17 0.82
N ASN A 39 -8.16 -20.11 0.51
CA ASN A 39 -7.17 -20.97 1.13
C ASN A 39 -6.88 -20.45 2.53
N ILE A 40 -7.64 -20.91 3.51
CA ILE A 40 -7.52 -20.46 4.89
C ILE A 40 -6.70 -21.46 5.68
N VAL A 41 -5.71 -20.93 6.39
CA VAL A 41 -4.83 -21.68 7.26
C VAL A 41 -5.09 -21.21 8.68
N GLU A 42 -5.67 -22.10 9.48
CA GLU A 42 -5.87 -21.89 10.90
C GLU A 42 -4.57 -22.23 11.65
N LEU A 43 -4.09 -21.28 12.44
CA LEU A 43 -2.87 -21.40 13.22
C LEU A 43 -3.21 -21.61 14.70
N PRO A 44 -2.40 -22.39 15.45
CA PRO A 44 -2.65 -22.68 16.87
C PRO A 44 -2.28 -21.50 17.79
N THR A 45 -2.84 -20.31 17.54
CA THR A 45 -2.57 -19.04 18.25
C THR A 45 -3.83 -18.17 18.25
N ASP A 46 -3.96 -17.24 19.18
CA ASP A 46 -5.11 -16.30 19.21
C ASP A 46 -4.91 -15.14 18.19
N ASP A 47 -6.00 -14.64 17.61
CA ASP A 47 -6.00 -13.45 16.74
C ASP A 47 -5.96 -12.12 17.53
N GLY A 48 -6.28 -12.15 18.83
CA GLY A 48 -6.23 -11.02 19.75
C GLY A 48 -4.84 -10.73 20.32
N GLU A 49 -3.87 -11.63 20.12
CA GLU A 49 -2.49 -11.45 20.58
C GLU A 49 -1.81 -10.30 19.79
N TYR A 50 -1.40 -9.25 20.51
CA TYR A 50 -0.68 -8.12 19.93
C TYR A 50 0.61 -7.84 20.71
N PRO A 51 1.78 -7.70 20.05
CA PRO A 51 2.00 -7.85 18.61
C PRO A 51 1.82 -9.30 18.11
N PRO A 52 1.46 -9.53 16.83
CA PRO A 52 1.16 -10.86 16.30
C PRO A 52 2.43 -11.67 15.97
N VAL A 53 3.39 -11.71 16.91
CA VAL A 53 4.70 -12.35 16.73
C VAL A 53 4.53 -13.85 16.52
N ASN A 54 3.77 -14.52 17.40
CA ASN A 54 3.49 -15.95 17.30
C ASN A 54 2.81 -16.32 15.98
N LYS A 55 1.79 -15.56 15.59
CA LYS A 55 1.08 -15.75 14.32
C LYS A 55 2.00 -15.61 13.11
N THR A 56 2.89 -14.61 13.12
CA THR A 56 3.87 -14.37 12.06
C THR A 56 4.83 -15.56 11.92
N PHE A 57 5.39 -16.03 13.03
CA PHE A 57 6.30 -17.18 13.01
C PHE A 57 5.61 -18.48 12.60
N LEU A 58 4.40 -18.74 13.08
CA LEU A 58 3.61 -19.92 12.70
C LEU A 58 3.23 -19.91 11.21
N MET A 59 2.93 -18.74 10.63
CA MET A 59 2.75 -18.59 9.18
C MET A 59 4.01 -19.01 8.40
N TRP A 60 5.19 -18.55 8.82
CA TRP A 60 6.45 -18.92 8.16
C TRP A 60 6.78 -20.41 8.34
N THR A 61 6.50 -21.00 9.50
CA THR A 61 6.58 -22.45 9.73
C THR A 61 5.65 -23.22 8.78
N TYR A 62 4.42 -22.74 8.56
CA TYR A 62 3.50 -23.37 7.61
C TYR A 62 4.05 -23.35 6.18
N PHE A 63 4.55 -22.20 5.71
CA PHE A 63 5.16 -22.13 4.38
C PHE A 63 6.37 -23.05 4.25
N TYR A 64 7.23 -23.09 5.27
CA TYR A 64 8.40 -23.97 5.29
C TYR A 64 8.01 -25.46 5.24
N THR A 65 7.01 -25.88 6.02
CA THR A 65 6.66 -27.30 6.11
C THR A 65 5.77 -27.78 4.97
N GLN A 66 4.87 -26.95 4.45
CA GLN A 66 3.84 -27.36 3.49
C GLN A 66 4.13 -26.94 2.05
N HIS A 67 4.92 -25.89 1.84
CA HIS A 67 5.00 -25.21 0.53
C HIS A 67 6.43 -24.86 0.08
N LEU A 68 7.46 -25.15 0.87
CA LEU A 68 8.84 -24.75 0.57
C LEU A 68 9.30 -25.21 -0.82
N SER A 69 8.97 -26.45 -1.22
CA SER A 69 9.36 -27.00 -2.52
C SER A 69 8.53 -26.47 -3.69
N ARG A 70 7.39 -25.82 -3.43
CA ARG A 70 6.39 -25.41 -4.43
C ARG A 70 6.62 -24.00 -4.98
N TYR A 71 7.23 -23.11 -4.20
CA TYR A 71 7.39 -21.70 -4.60
C TYR A 71 8.84 -21.22 -4.43
N ASP A 72 9.31 -20.42 -5.39
CA ASP A 72 10.65 -19.82 -5.34
C ASP A 72 10.70 -18.61 -4.41
N TYR A 73 9.57 -17.93 -4.26
CA TYR A 73 9.43 -16.73 -3.43
C TYR A 73 8.12 -16.80 -2.64
N PHE A 74 8.17 -16.30 -1.42
CA PHE A 74 7.06 -16.20 -0.50
C PHE A 74 6.85 -14.73 -0.16
N MET A 75 5.60 -14.26 -0.21
CA MET A 75 5.27 -12.88 0.11
C MET A 75 4.27 -12.83 1.26
N ALA A 76 4.59 -12.05 2.29
CA ALA A 76 3.64 -11.71 3.35
C ALA A 76 3.12 -10.30 3.11
N ILE A 77 1.82 -10.09 3.36
CA ILE A 77 1.14 -8.78 3.29
C ILE A 77 0.14 -8.65 4.43
N ASP A 78 0.01 -7.45 4.98
CA ASP A 78 -1.03 -7.14 5.96
C ASP A 78 -2.43 -7.05 5.29
N ALA A 79 -3.48 -7.35 6.08
CA ALA A 79 -4.86 -7.36 5.59
C ALA A 79 -5.38 -5.97 5.19
N ASP A 80 -4.75 -4.90 5.66
CA ASP A 80 -5.02 -3.50 5.31
C ASP A 80 -4.05 -2.94 4.26
N THR A 81 -3.29 -3.80 3.57
CA THR A 81 -2.50 -3.41 2.39
C THR A 81 -3.33 -3.53 1.10
N TYR A 82 -3.35 -2.46 0.31
CA TYR A 82 -3.85 -2.51 -1.07
C TYR A 82 -2.74 -2.92 -2.04
N VAL A 83 -3.07 -3.85 -2.94
CA VAL A 83 -2.13 -4.35 -3.97
C VAL A 83 -2.48 -3.78 -5.34
N ASN A 84 -1.55 -3.03 -5.92
CA ASN A 84 -1.59 -2.73 -7.35
C ASN A 84 -0.95 -3.89 -8.12
N VAL A 85 -1.79 -4.81 -8.60
CA VAL A 85 -1.34 -6.09 -9.20
C VAL A 85 -0.39 -5.89 -10.38
N GLU A 86 -0.60 -4.88 -11.22
CA GLU A 86 0.26 -4.64 -12.39
C GLU A 86 1.66 -4.18 -11.97
N ASN A 87 1.73 -3.27 -10.99
CA ASN A 87 3.01 -2.83 -10.43
C ASN A 87 3.69 -3.97 -9.64
N LEU A 88 2.91 -4.82 -8.96
CA LEU A 88 3.43 -5.97 -8.24
C LEU A 88 4.08 -6.99 -9.20
N LYS A 89 3.45 -7.29 -10.34
CA LYS A 89 4.04 -8.18 -11.37
C LYS A 89 5.41 -7.66 -11.83
N ILE A 90 5.52 -6.36 -12.09
CA ILE A 90 6.79 -5.73 -12.46
C ILE A 90 7.81 -5.89 -11.34
N MET A 91 7.42 -5.58 -10.10
CA MET A 91 8.27 -5.70 -8.92
C MET A 91 8.81 -7.12 -8.74
N LEU A 92 7.94 -8.14 -8.81
CA LEU A 92 8.32 -9.53 -8.62
C LEU A 92 9.22 -10.04 -9.76
N ASN A 93 8.99 -9.62 -11.00
CA ASN A 93 9.85 -9.97 -12.15
C ASN A 93 11.27 -9.39 -12.06
N GLU A 94 11.45 -8.29 -11.31
CA GLU A 94 12.77 -7.69 -11.05
C GLU A 94 13.53 -8.40 -9.92
N ILE A 95 12.87 -9.20 -9.08
CA ILE A 95 13.51 -9.97 -8.02
C ILE A 95 14.16 -11.22 -8.62
N LYS A 96 15.50 -11.24 -8.62
CA LYS A 96 16.32 -12.36 -9.10
C LYS A 96 17.44 -12.62 -8.10
N CYS A 97 17.14 -13.36 -7.05
CA CYS A 97 18.07 -13.64 -5.96
C CYS A 97 17.81 -15.02 -5.37
N GLN A 98 18.89 -15.74 -5.08
CA GLN A 98 18.82 -17.01 -4.37
C GLN A 98 18.48 -16.75 -2.89
N ASP A 99 19.19 -15.82 -2.27
CA ASP A 99 18.91 -15.32 -0.93
C ASP A 99 18.46 -13.88 -0.96
N CYS A 100 17.24 -13.63 -0.54
CA CYS A 100 16.75 -12.27 -0.40
C CYS A 100 15.58 -12.12 0.54
N TYR A 101 15.56 -10.93 1.13
CA TYR A 101 14.52 -10.39 1.99
C TYR A 101 14.28 -8.94 1.52
N VAL A 102 13.16 -8.74 0.85
CA VAL A 102 12.92 -7.55 0.02
C VAL A 102 11.59 -6.92 0.41
N GLY A 103 11.58 -5.62 0.71
CA GLY A 103 10.37 -4.92 1.13
C GLY A 103 10.63 -3.44 1.41
N HIS A 104 10.01 -2.91 2.46
CA HIS A 104 10.25 -1.54 2.92
C HIS A 104 11.18 -1.57 4.16
N PRO A 105 12.48 -1.24 4.03
CA PRO A 105 13.40 -1.35 5.15
C PRO A 105 13.17 -0.29 6.23
N ALA A 106 13.18 -0.74 7.48
CA ALA A 106 13.09 0.07 8.69
C ALA A 106 14.23 -0.28 9.65
N LYS A 107 14.61 0.72 10.47
CA LYS A 107 15.63 0.57 11.51
C LYS A 107 15.03 0.71 12.93
N GLY A 108 13.72 0.78 13.05
CA GLY A 108 13.04 1.18 14.29
C GLY A 108 13.23 2.67 14.63
N GLU A 109 12.43 3.14 15.59
CA GLU A 109 12.51 4.51 16.10
C GLU A 109 13.79 4.76 16.88
N LEU A 110 14.25 6.02 16.88
CA LEU A 110 15.56 6.39 17.46
C LEU A 110 15.71 5.97 18.93
N TYR A 111 14.65 6.11 19.72
CA TYR A 111 14.65 5.81 21.16
C TYR A 111 14.57 4.30 21.46
N GLU A 112 14.10 3.48 20.52
CA GLU A 112 13.95 2.02 20.71
C GLU A 112 15.11 1.24 20.12
N ARG A 113 15.80 1.77 19.10
CA ARG A 113 16.86 1.09 18.32
C ARG A 113 17.81 0.22 19.14
N LYS A 114 18.34 0.77 20.24
CA LYS A 114 19.29 0.06 21.11
C LYS A 114 18.67 -1.16 21.79
N ARG A 115 17.37 -1.11 22.12
CA ARG A 115 16.60 -2.19 22.75
C ARG A 115 16.13 -3.24 21.76
N LEU A 116 15.93 -2.86 20.49
CA LEU A 116 15.46 -3.78 19.45
C LEU A 116 16.50 -4.83 19.03
N GLY A 117 17.78 -4.71 19.43
CA GLY A 117 18.84 -5.68 19.09
C GLY A 117 19.00 -5.91 17.59
N LEU A 118 18.74 -4.87 16.78
CA LEU A 118 18.85 -4.92 15.33
C LEU A 118 20.29 -4.61 14.91
N HIS A 119 20.92 -5.54 14.20
CA HIS A 119 22.21 -5.31 13.54
C HIS A 119 22.08 -4.92 12.06
N ALA A 120 20.86 -5.03 11.49
CA ALA A 120 20.54 -4.64 10.12
C ALA A 120 19.05 -4.19 9.97
N PRO A 121 18.68 -3.47 8.88
CA PRO A 121 17.30 -3.06 8.63
C PRO A 121 16.35 -4.23 8.37
N TYR A 122 15.14 -4.22 8.96
CA TYR A 122 14.06 -5.21 8.74
C TYR A 122 12.98 -4.67 7.81
N CYS A 123 12.16 -5.55 7.21
CA CYS A 123 11.06 -5.13 6.34
C CYS A 123 9.78 -4.92 7.14
N LEU A 124 9.10 -3.81 6.91
CA LEU A 124 7.79 -3.51 7.51
C LEU A 124 6.67 -4.42 6.95
N GLY A 125 5.68 -4.72 7.81
CA GLY A 125 4.53 -5.61 7.57
C GLY A 125 3.57 -5.20 6.45
N MET A 126 3.72 -4.01 5.88
CA MET A 126 2.97 -3.61 4.68
C MET A 126 3.11 -4.61 3.53
N GLY A 127 4.27 -5.25 3.46
CA GLY A 127 4.50 -6.44 2.65
C GLY A 127 5.96 -6.60 2.26
N TYR A 128 6.41 -7.85 2.19
CA TYR A 128 7.79 -8.20 1.88
C TYR A 128 7.88 -9.60 1.28
N VAL A 129 8.94 -9.83 0.52
CA VAL A 129 9.25 -11.06 -0.20
C VAL A 129 10.47 -11.72 0.44
N ILE A 130 10.39 -13.04 0.65
CA ILE A 130 11.47 -13.91 1.11
C ILE A 130 11.69 -15.00 0.07
N ALA A 131 12.94 -15.20 -0.36
CA ALA A 131 13.29 -16.29 -1.25
C ALA A 131 13.22 -17.66 -0.54
N ARG A 132 12.95 -18.72 -1.30
CA ARG A 132 12.91 -20.11 -0.81
C ARG A 132 14.15 -20.48 0.00
N ASN A 133 15.34 -20.18 -0.51
CA ASN A 133 16.61 -20.51 0.14
C ASN A 133 16.79 -19.76 1.47
N THR A 134 16.33 -18.51 1.53
CA THR A 134 16.31 -17.74 2.78
C THR A 134 15.34 -18.37 3.78
N LEU A 135 14.12 -18.72 3.35
CA LEU A 135 13.14 -19.38 4.20
C LEU A 135 13.68 -20.70 4.78
N SER A 136 14.33 -21.53 3.98
CA SER A 136 14.88 -22.80 4.45
C SER A 136 15.98 -22.66 5.50
N GLN A 137 16.70 -21.53 5.51
CA GLN A 137 17.80 -21.31 6.45
C GLN A 137 17.33 -20.89 7.85
N PHE A 138 16.30 -20.05 7.98
CA PHE A 138 15.84 -19.59 9.30
C PHE A 138 14.63 -20.36 9.83
N ALA A 139 13.80 -20.95 8.96
CA ALA A 139 12.52 -21.52 9.39
C ALA A 139 12.65 -22.74 10.31
N SER A 140 13.71 -23.55 10.13
CA SER A 140 14.07 -24.65 11.03
C SER A 140 14.41 -24.19 12.45
N HIS A 141 14.72 -22.90 12.63
CA HIS A 141 15.11 -22.30 13.90
C HIS A 141 14.05 -21.34 14.48
N ILE A 142 12.85 -21.27 13.89
CA ILE A 142 11.79 -20.36 14.32
C ILE A 142 11.45 -20.53 15.80
N GLU A 143 11.45 -21.75 16.34
CA GLU A 143 11.12 -21.98 17.74
C GLU A 143 12.16 -21.36 18.70
N ILE A 144 13.43 -21.29 18.29
CA ILE A 144 14.48 -20.57 19.03
C ILE A 144 14.19 -19.06 19.00
N CYS A 145 13.78 -18.53 17.84
CA CYS A 145 13.43 -17.12 17.70
C CYS A 145 12.22 -16.75 18.57
N ARG A 146 11.16 -17.58 18.56
CA ARG A 146 9.93 -17.36 19.35
C ARG A 146 10.18 -17.28 20.85
N ARG A 147 11.15 -18.03 21.38
CA ARG A 147 11.51 -18.03 22.80
C ARG A 147 12.47 -16.90 23.20
N SER A 148 13.01 -16.15 22.23
CA SER A 148 14.04 -15.12 22.45
C SER A 148 13.63 -13.74 21.93
N THR A 149 12.32 -13.48 21.92
CA THR A 149 11.74 -12.20 21.49
C THR A 149 12.06 -11.08 22.47
N VAL A 150 12.35 -9.88 21.96
CA VAL A 150 12.73 -8.71 22.76
C VAL A 150 11.94 -7.45 22.36
N ALA A 151 11.51 -7.36 21.10
CA ALA A 151 10.77 -6.26 20.54
C ALA A 151 9.25 -6.49 20.63
N ASN A 152 8.51 -5.39 20.77
CA ASN A 152 7.04 -5.38 20.77
C ASN A 152 6.45 -5.29 19.35
N HIS A 153 7.15 -5.83 18.34
CA HIS A 153 6.74 -5.79 16.92
C HIS A 153 7.13 -7.07 16.18
N SER A 154 6.16 -7.71 15.52
CA SER A 154 6.34 -8.95 14.74
C SER A 154 7.39 -8.84 13.64
N ASP A 155 7.38 -7.73 12.90
CA ASP A 155 8.31 -7.50 11.79
C ASP A 155 9.77 -7.38 12.25
N THR A 156 9.95 -6.77 13.43
CA THR A 156 11.27 -6.63 14.05
C THR A 156 11.80 -7.99 14.49
N GLU A 157 10.96 -8.82 15.11
CA GLU A 157 11.34 -10.17 15.54
C GLU A 157 11.65 -11.10 14.38
N LEU A 158 10.89 -11.02 13.29
CA LEU A 158 11.21 -11.76 12.08
C LEU A 158 12.57 -11.32 11.51
N GLY A 159 12.82 -10.00 11.43
CA GLY A 159 14.11 -9.47 10.99
C GLY A 159 15.27 -9.98 11.85
N ARG A 160 15.15 -9.91 13.18
CA ARG A 160 16.15 -10.47 14.12
C ARG A 160 16.41 -11.96 13.88
N CYS A 161 15.35 -12.74 13.66
CA CYS A 161 15.45 -14.16 13.38
C CYS A 161 16.22 -14.43 12.06
N ILE A 162 15.90 -13.69 11.00
CA ILE A 162 16.59 -13.81 9.70
C ILE A 162 18.08 -13.50 9.86
N TYR A 163 18.47 -12.39 10.50
CA TYR A 163 19.89 -12.02 10.61
C TYR A 163 20.70 -13.00 11.44
N ARG A 164 20.03 -13.66 12.39
CA ARG A 164 20.67 -14.65 13.26
C ARG A 164 21.07 -15.91 12.50
N PHE A 165 20.29 -16.30 11.50
CA PHE A 165 20.46 -17.60 10.81
C PHE A 165 20.83 -17.48 9.33
N VAL A 166 20.74 -16.28 8.75
CA VAL A 166 21.08 -16.01 7.35
C VAL A 166 22.14 -14.91 7.30
N SER A 167 23.40 -15.33 7.14
CA SER A 167 24.56 -14.44 7.23
C SER A 167 24.51 -13.32 6.19
N GLY A 168 24.76 -12.09 6.62
CA GLY A 168 24.84 -10.91 5.74
C GLY A 168 23.51 -10.45 5.15
N LEU A 169 22.39 -11.13 5.43
CA LEU A 169 21.11 -10.76 4.86
C LEU A 169 20.48 -9.60 5.63
N SER A 170 19.87 -8.66 4.90
CA SER A 170 19.11 -7.55 5.48
C SER A 170 17.95 -7.19 4.58
N CYS A 171 16.94 -6.49 5.11
CA CYS A 171 15.84 -6.00 4.29
C CYS A 171 16.35 -4.98 3.27
N THR A 172 16.10 -5.27 1.99
CA THR A 172 16.47 -4.40 0.87
C THR A 172 15.23 -3.75 0.25
N ARG A 173 15.41 -2.60 -0.40
CA ARG A 173 14.34 -1.90 -1.09
C ARG A 173 14.05 -2.53 -2.44
N THR A 174 12.78 -2.55 -2.81
CA THR A 174 12.32 -2.75 -4.18
C THR A 174 12.54 -1.49 -5.02
N ARG A 175 12.68 -1.66 -6.34
CA ARG A 175 12.68 -0.53 -7.28
C ARG A 175 11.29 0.07 -7.45
N ILE A 176 10.26 -0.78 -7.54
CA ILE A 176 8.85 -0.37 -7.50
C ILE A 176 8.48 -0.04 -6.05
N PRO A 177 7.99 1.17 -5.74
CA PRO A 177 7.84 1.61 -4.35
C PRO A 177 6.76 0.85 -3.58
N LEU A 178 6.98 0.74 -2.27
CA LEU A 178 5.99 0.32 -1.27
C LEU A 178 5.69 1.54 -0.40
N GLU A 179 4.47 2.06 -0.48
CA GLU A 179 4.13 3.37 0.09
C GLU A 179 3.39 3.25 1.41
N LYS A 180 3.93 3.93 2.43
CA LYS A 180 3.30 4.05 3.74
C LYS A 180 2.38 5.28 3.78
N VAL A 181 1.12 5.07 4.10
CA VAL A 181 0.18 6.15 4.39
C VAL A 181 0.48 6.65 5.81
N ILE A 182 1.04 7.86 5.90
CA ILE A 182 1.43 8.49 7.18
C ILE A 182 0.72 9.81 7.45
N TYR A 183 -0.16 10.20 6.54
CA TYR A 183 -0.94 11.42 6.64
C TYR A 183 -2.37 11.20 6.15
N THR A 184 -3.27 12.01 6.68
CA THR A 184 -4.64 12.17 6.21
C THR A 184 -4.93 13.66 5.97
N THR A 185 -6.04 13.96 5.32
CA THR A 185 -6.54 15.31 5.07
C THR A 185 -7.80 15.51 5.89
N ASN A 186 -7.81 16.51 6.78
CA ASN A 186 -9.03 16.86 7.52
C ASN A 186 -10.06 17.55 6.61
N ASN A 187 -11.27 17.81 7.12
CA ASN A 187 -12.35 18.44 6.36
C ASN A 187 -12.01 19.85 5.83
N GLN A 188 -11.01 20.52 6.42
CA GLN A 188 -10.54 21.84 5.98
C GLN A 188 -9.43 21.76 4.93
N GLY A 189 -9.05 20.56 4.51
CA GLY A 189 -7.95 20.35 3.57
C GLY A 189 -6.57 20.30 4.24
N THR A 190 -6.45 20.31 5.55
CA THR A 190 -5.12 20.28 6.20
C THR A 190 -4.56 18.87 6.24
N ILE A 191 -3.32 18.69 5.75
CA ILE A 191 -2.55 17.45 5.92
C ILE A 191 -2.15 17.33 7.39
N ILE A 192 -2.61 16.26 8.04
CA ILE A 192 -2.24 15.90 9.40
C ILE A 192 -1.57 14.55 9.40
N ARG A 193 -0.56 14.35 10.26
CA ARG A 193 -0.01 13.02 10.49
C ARG A 193 -1.05 12.13 11.14
N PHE A 194 -0.91 10.83 10.97
CA PHE A 194 -1.72 9.85 11.69
C PHE A 194 -1.66 10.08 13.20
N THR A 195 -2.75 9.77 13.87
CA THR A 195 -2.85 9.78 15.33
C THR A 195 -2.95 8.35 15.86
N HIS A 196 -2.97 8.20 17.17
CA HIS A 196 -3.28 6.93 17.82
C HIS A 196 -4.61 7.04 18.56
N ASP A 197 -5.42 5.98 18.56
CA ASP A 197 -6.59 5.90 19.42
C ASP A 197 -6.20 5.63 20.89
N SER A 198 -7.19 5.56 21.77
CA SER A 198 -7.00 5.24 23.20
C SER A 198 -6.36 3.88 23.46
N ARG A 199 -6.25 3.00 22.46
CA ARG A 199 -5.60 1.69 22.52
C ARG A 199 -4.22 1.70 21.84
N GLY A 200 -3.70 2.87 21.49
CA GLY A 200 -2.41 3.01 20.80
C GLY A 200 -2.42 2.57 19.33
N ARG A 201 -3.60 2.35 18.72
CA ARG A 201 -3.70 1.92 17.32
C ARG A 201 -3.64 3.11 16.39
N ILE A 202 -2.92 2.99 15.28
CA ILE A 202 -2.86 4.02 14.25
C ILE A 202 -4.27 4.30 13.70
N VAL A 203 -4.73 5.53 13.89
CA VAL A 203 -5.94 6.07 13.27
C VAL A 203 -5.51 6.93 12.09
N ILE A 204 -5.89 6.49 10.89
CA ILE A 204 -5.62 7.21 9.66
C ILE A 204 -6.76 6.98 8.68
N GLU A 205 -7.30 8.07 8.15
CA GLU A 205 -8.23 8.05 7.03
C GLU A 205 -7.43 8.11 5.73
N PHE A 206 -7.79 7.29 4.76
CA PHE A 206 -7.11 7.33 3.46
C PHE A 206 -7.48 8.64 2.75
N PRO A 207 -6.50 9.41 2.25
CA PRO A 207 -6.78 10.71 1.66
C PRO A 207 -7.73 10.59 0.46
N LYS A 208 -8.69 11.52 0.35
CA LYS A 208 -9.56 11.60 -0.84
C LYS A 208 -8.76 11.77 -2.13
N ALA A 209 -7.70 12.55 -2.03
CA ALA A 209 -6.77 12.86 -3.10
C ALA A 209 -5.35 12.32 -2.77
N PRO A 210 -5.09 11.00 -2.86
CA PRO A 210 -3.75 10.47 -2.59
C PRO A 210 -2.73 11.00 -3.61
N PRO A 211 -1.46 11.25 -3.23
CA PRO A 211 -0.44 11.67 -4.18
C PRO A 211 -0.09 10.58 -5.19
N THR A 212 0.46 11.02 -6.31
CA THR A 212 0.80 10.15 -7.44
C THR A 212 1.72 8.98 -7.08
N GLN A 213 2.60 9.14 -6.08
CA GLN A 213 3.49 8.07 -5.62
C GLN A 213 2.72 6.80 -5.22
N PHE A 214 1.52 6.92 -4.62
CA PHE A 214 0.69 5.78 -4.25
C PHE A 214 0.23 4.99 -5.49
N PHE A 215 -0.02 5.68 -6.62
CA PHE A 215 -0.42 5.02 -7.87
C PHE A 215 0.75 4.32 -8.57
N LYS A 216 1.99 4.72 -8.28
CA LYS A 216 3.21 4.08 -8.78
C LYS A 216 3.67 2.93 -7.88
N ALA A 217 3.08 2.79 -6.70
CA ALA A 217 3.45 1.76 -5.74
C ALA A 217 2.89 0.39 -6.13
N ALA A 218 3.61 -0.67 -5.75
CA ALA A 218 3.08 -2.03 -5.78
C ALA A 218 2.13 -2.26 -4.59
N LEU A 219 2.49 -1.73 -3.43
CA LEU A 219 1.71 -1.82 -2.19
C LEU A 219 1.46 -0.44 -1.61
N VAL A 220 0.26 -0.21 -1.10
CA VAL A 220 -0.10 0.99 -0.34
C VAL A 220 -0.70 0.55 0.99
N HIS A 221 -0.13 1.02 2.09
CA HIS A 221 -0.50 0.57 3.43
C HIS A 221 -0.37 1.69 4.47
N PRO A 222 -1.28 1.82 5.45
CA PRO A 222 -2.50 1.03 5.61
C PRO A 222 -3.72 1.70 4.95
N LEU A 223 -4.65 0.90 4.45
CA LEU A 223 -6.02 1.30 4.10
C LEU A 223 -6.96 0.70 5.16
N LYS A 224 -7.23 1.46 6.22
CA LYS A 224 -7.93 0.95 7.42
C LYS A 224 -9.42 0.61 7.22
N THR A 225 -10.04 0.99 6.10
CA THR A 225 -11.47 0.77 5.83
C THR A 225 -11.72 0.14 4.47
N SER A 226 -12.82 -0.63 4.37
CA SER A 226 -13.26 -1.18 3.07
C SER A 226 -13.58 -0.07 2.06
N HIS A 227 -14.12 1.06 2.53
CA HIS A 227 -14.35 2.23 1.69
C HIS A 227 -13.06 2.74 1.04
N ALA A 228 -11.96 2.83 1.80
CA ALA A 228 -10.67 3.23 1.27
C ALA A 228 -10.18 2.27 0.17
N PHE A 229 -10.34 0.95 0.36
CA PHE A 229 -10.01 -0.04 -0.67
C PHE A 229 -10.80 0.19 -1.96
N TYR A 230 -12.13 0.32 -1.88
CA TYR A 230 -12.97 0.54 -3.06
C TYR A 230 -12.65 1.88 -3.74
N GLN A 231 -12.48 2.93 -2.95
CA GLN A 231 -12.16 4.26 -3.44
C GLN A 231 -10.82 4.25 -4.19
N PHE A 232 -9.75 3.74 -3.56
CA PHE A 232 -8.44 3.74 -4.17
C PHE A 232 -8.37 2.78 -5.36
N HIS A 233 -9.03 1.62 -5.28
CA HIS A 233 -9.15 0.71 -6.42
C HIS A 233 -9.80 1.38 -7.63
N ARG A 234 -10.92 2.09 -7.41
CA ARG A 234 -11.60 2.85 -8.46
C ARG A 234 -10.67 3.92 -9.04
N GLN A 235 -9.92 4.64 -8.19
CA GLN A 235 -8.97 5.65 -8.64
C GLN A 235 -7.84 5.04 -9.48
N VAL A 236 -7.32 3.87 -9.10
CA VAL A 236 -6.29 3.15 -9.87
C VAL A 236 -6.85 2.71 -11.23
N LYS A 237 -8.03 2.05 -11.25
CA LYS A 237 -8.63 1.52 -12.49
C LYS A 237 -9.07 2.60 -13.47
N LEU A 238 -9.58 3.72 -12.97
CA LEU A 238 -10.02 4.86 -13.78
C LEU A 238 -8.91 5.91 -14.02
N GLN A 239 -7.68 5.63 -13.58
CA GLN A 239 -6.53 6.54 -13.67
C GLN A 239 -6.77 7.94 -13.06
N LEU A 240 -7.59 8.00 -12.01
CA LEU A 240 -7.96 9.23 -11.31
C LEU A 240 -6.85 9.64 -10.34
N ARG A 241 -5.68 10.01 -10.88
CA ARG A 241 -4.52 10.46 -10.11
C ARG A 241 -4.75 11.93 -9.70
N PRO A 242 -5.03 12.24 -8.44
CA PRO A 242 -5.10 13.62 -7.98
C PRO A 242 -3.69 14.21 -7.90
N ILE A 243 -3.61 15.53 -8.01
CA ILE A 243 -2.38 16.28 -7.84
C ILE A 243 -2.36 16.78 -6.40
N LEU A 244 -1.41 16.32 -5.59
CA LEU A 244 -1.00 17.10 -4.43
C LEU A 244 -0.09 18.25 -4.90
N PRO A 245 -0.13 19.41 -4.24
CA PRO A 245 0.71 20.54 -4.58
C PRO A 245 2.19 20.19 -4.63
N LEU A 246 2.83 20.69 -5.69
CA LEU A 246 4.25 20.54 -5.94
C LEU A 246 4.91 21.89 -5.76
N ALA A 247 6.00 21.93 -4.98
CA ALA A 247 6.97 22.99 -5.14
C ALA A 247 7.63 22.79 -6.51
N PHE A 248 7.47 23.76 -7.41
CA PHE A 248 8.16 23.74 -8.70
C PHE A 248 9.66 23.89 -8.45
N LEU A 249 10.42 22.80 -8.64
CA LEU A 249 11.87 22.86 -8.72
C LEU A 249 12.24 23.12 -10.19
N ASN A 250 12.96 24.23 -10.43
CA ASN A 250 13.55 24.66 -11.70
C ASN A 250 13.58 23.58 -12.81
N GLY A 251 12.58 23.60 -13.70
CA GLY A 251 12.44 22.66 -14.82
C GLY A 251 11.02 22.63 -15.40
N SER A 252 10.87 22.13 -16.63
CA SER A 252 9.56 21.92 -17.28
C SER A 252 8.99 20.56 -16.91
N CYS A 253 8.24 20.48 -15.80
CA CYS A 253 7.52 19.28 -15.36
C CYS A 253 6.03 19.61 -15.15
N VAL A 254 5.17 18.58 -15.14
CA VAL A 254 3.74 18.73 -14.85
C VAL A 254 3.36 17.96 -13.61
N ALA A 255 2.30 18.42 -12.95
CA ALA A 255 1.88 17.85 -11.68
C ALA A 255 1.20 16.48 -11.84
N ASN A 256 0.52 16.26 -12.97
CA ASN A 256 0.01 14.95 -13.35
C ASN A 256 0.11 14.72 -14.87
N PRO A 257 1.12 13.98 -15.34
CA PRO A 257 1.31 13.73 -16.76
C PRO A 257 0.22 12.85 -17.37
N VAL A 258 -0.48 12.02 -16.59
CA VAL A 258 -1.58 11.20 -17.10
C VAL A 258 -2.75 12.09 -17.51
N ILE A 259 -3.17 12.99 -16.62
CA ILE A 259 -4.22 13.97 -16.96
C ILE A 259 -3.74 14.89 -18.07
N GLN A 260 -2.47 15.34 -18.00
CA GLN A 260 -1.92 16.20 -19.04
C GLN A 260 -1.96 15.52 -20.42
N ASN A 261 -1.65 14.23 -20.51
CA ASN A 261 -1.76 13.45 -21.74
C ASN A 261 -3.22 13.23 -22.17
N GLU A 262 -4.15 13.06 -21.22
CA GLU A 262 -5.58 13.00 -21.53
C GLU A 262 -6.08 14.32 -22.13
N ILE A 263 -5.57 15.49 -21.70
CA ILE A 263 -5.93 16.79 -22.29
C ILE A 263 -5.17 17.02 -23.61
N TYR A 264 -3.88 16.70 -23.65
CA TYR A 264 -2.97 16.92 -24.77
C TYR A 264 -2.39 15.60 -25.24
N PRO A 265 -3.07 14.88 -26.14
CA PRO A 265 -2.54 13.64 -26.66
C PRO A 265 -1.35 13.97 -27.56
N GLN A 266 -0.15 13.90 -27.02
CA GLN A 266 1.10 14.05 -27.76
C GLN A 266 2.02 12.86 -27.50
N ASN A 267 2.82 12.52 -28.51
CA ASN A 267 3.82 11.43 -28.49
C ASN A 267 5.08 11.76 -27.67
N ARG A 268 5.00 12.64 -26.67
CA ARG A 268 6.16 13.03 -25.84
C ARG A 268 5.99 12.61 -24.39
N SER A 269 7.08 12.20 -23.77
CA SER A 269 7.17 11.95 -22.34
C SER A 269 7.06 13.27 -21.59
N ILE A 270 5.95 13.48 -20.88
CA ILE A 270 5.79 14.61 -19.98
C ILE A 270 6.33 14.21 -18.61
N LEU A 271 7.36 14.92 -18.13
CA LEU A 271 7.97 14.64 -16.83
C LEU A 271 7.04 15.07 -15.70
N GLU A 272 6.88 14.21 -14.70
CA GLU A 272 6.15 14.53 -13.48
C GLU A 272 7.03 15.30 -12.49
N CYS A 273 6.51 16.37 -11.87
CA CYS A 273 7.27 17.09 -10.84
C CYS A 273 7.47 16.22 -9.59
N ARG A 274 8.63 16.34 -8.93
CA ARG A 274 8.91 15.60 -7.68
C ARG A 274 8.20 16.25 -6.51
N LEU A 275 7.42 15.46 -5.77
CA LEU A 275 6.79 15.87 -4.53
C LEU A 275 7.83 16.02 -3.42
N GLN A 276 7.91 17.21 -2.83
CA GLN A 276 8.59 17.44 -1.55
C GLN A 276 7.53 17.79 -0.51
N ILE A 277 7.10 16.79 0.28
CA ILE A 277 6.33 17.05 1.50
C ILE A 277 7.35 17.37 2.60
N PRO A 278 7.37 18.59 3.15
CA PRO A 278 8.26 18.93 4.24
C PRO A 278 7.95 18.07 5.46
N LYS A 279 8.99 17.64 6.18
CA LYS A 279 8.86 16.54 7.13
C LYS A 279 7.99 16.84 8.37
N GLN A 280 7.60 18.08 8.69
CA GLN A 280 7.16 18.38 10.07
C GLN A 280 6.03 19.38 10.32
N SER A 281 5.47 20.12 9.37
CA SER A 281 4.31 21.00 9.66
C SER A 281 3.03 20.53 8.96
N ALA A 282 1.90 20.79 9.61
CA ALA A 282 0.59 20.66 8.99
C ALA A 282 0.50 21.70 7.85
N TYR A 283 0.16 21.25 6.65
CA TYR A 283 0.02 22.11 5.47
C TYR A 283 -1.45 22.18 5.07
N ASN A 284 -1.99 23.38 4.94
CA ASN A 284 -3.36 23.58 4.49
C ASN A 284 -3.44 23.38 2.95
N LEU A 285 -4.21 22.41 2.48
CA LEU A 285 -4.42 22.15 1.04
C LEU A 285 -5.38 23.16 0.41
N SER A 286 -6.15 23.94 1.18
CA SER A 286 -7.06 24.94 0.58
C SER A 286 -6.32 26.06 -0.15
N SER A 287 -5.04 26.31 0.18
CA SER A 287 -4.15 27.20 -0.58
C SER A 287 -3.48 26.52 -1.79
N LEU A 288 -3.71 25.22 -2.00
CA LEU A 288 -2.91 24.37 -2.86
C LEU A 288 -3.82 23.53 -3.77
N SER A 289 -4.06 24.05 -4.97
CA SER A 289 -4.94 23.42 -5.95
C SER A 289 -4.21 22.38 -6.79
N ALA A 290 -4.92 21.35 -7.24
CA ALA A 290 -4.44 20.49 -8.32
C ALA A 290 -4.40 21.28 -9.63
N PHE A 291 -3.22 21.45 -10.24
CA PHE A 291 -3.04 22.24 -11.44
C PHE A 291 -2.76 21.38 -12.67
N VAL A 292 -3.55 21.56 -13.73
CA VAL A 292 -3.25 21.03 -15.07
C VAL A 292 -2.87 22.17 -15.99
N ILE A 293 -1.79 22.00 -16.76
CA ILE A 293 -1.36 23.05 -17.69
C ILE A 293 -2.38 23.10 -18.81
N THR A 294 -2.89 24.29 -19.13
CA THR A 294 -3.80 24.47 -20.26
C THR A 294 -3.23 25.35 -21.38
N TRP A 295 -3.40 24.91 -22.63
CA TRP A 295 -3.11 25.66 -23.86
C TRP A 295 -4.41 26.11 -24.53
N ARG A 296 -4.35 27.28 -25.18
CA ARG A 296 -5.47 27.81 -25.98
C ARG A 296 -5.95 26.78 -27.00
N GLY A 297 -7.27 26.64 -27.16
CA GLY A 297 -7.91 25.72 -28.09
C GLY A 297 -8.22 24.32 -27.51
N TYR A 298 -7.89 24.06 -26.25
CA TYR A 298 -8.16 22.79 -25.57
C TYR A 298 -9.17 22.93 -24.41
N GLU A 299 -9.82 24.09 -24.27
CA GLU A 299 -10.72 24.43 -23.16
C GLU A 299 -11.87 23.43 -23.04
N GLN A 300 -12.51 23.06 -24.16
CA GLN A 300 -13.60 22.07 -24.15
C GLN A 300 -13.14 20.69 -23.68
N ARG A 301 -11.92 20.27 -24.05
CA ARG A 301 -11.37 18.97 -23.64
C ARG A 301 -10.98 18.98 -22.18
N LEU A 302 -10.37 20.07 -21.71
CA LEU A 302 -10.12 20.30 -20.30
C LEU A 302 -11.43 20.23 -19.50
N GLN A 303 -12.49 20.92 -19.93
CA GLN A 303 -13.76 20.91 -19.21
C GLN A 303 -14.37 19.51 -19.10
N ARG A 304 -14.28 18.69 -20.17
CA ARG A 304 -14.71 17.28 -20.11
C ARG A 304 -13.93 16.49 -19.06
N ILE A 305 -12.63 16.74 -18.94
CA ILE A 305 -11.76 16.07 -17.98
C ILE A 305 -12.04 16.56 -16.55
N ILE A 306 -12.21 17.87 -16.34
CA ILE A 306 -12.67 18.44 -15.07
C ILE A 306 -13.95 17.74 -14.62
N ASN A 307 -14.98 17.70 -15.48
CA ASN A 307 -16.26 17.07 -15.17
C ASN A 307 -16.11 15.56 -14.85
N LYS A 308 -15.21 14.83 -15.52
CA LYS A 308 -14.92 13.41 -15.22
C LYS A 308 -14.35 13.24 -13.81
N PHE A 309 -13.42 14.11 -13.39
CA PHE A 309 -12.77 14.02 -12.09
C PHE A 309 -13.66 14.54 -10.95
N GLU A 310 -14.46 15.59 -11.18
CA GLU A 310 -15.38 16.15 -10.20
C GLU A 310 -16.48 15.16 -9.79
N LYS A 311 -16.95 14.31 -10.71
CA LYS A 311 -17.85 13.17 -10.42
C LYS A 311 -17.28 12.20 -9.37
N HIS A 312 -15.98 12.26 -9.13
CA HIS A 312 -15.27 11.42 -8.17
C HIS A 312 -14.74 12.22 -6.97
N GLY A 313 -15.17 13.47 -6.80
CA GLY A 313 -14.74 14.35 -5.70
C GLY A 313 -13.30 14.84 -5.83
N ILE A 314 -12.72 14.79 -7.03
CA ILE A 314 -11.38 15.30 -7.32
C ILE A 314 -11.52 16.59 -8.12
N HIS A 315 -11.10 17.70 -7.54
CA HIS A 315 -11.19 19.01 -8.18
C HIS A 315 -9.89 19.33 -8.92
N LEU A 316 -9.99 19.60 -10.22
CA LEU A 316 -8.88 20.05 -11.06
C LEU A 316 -9.04 21.55 -11.33
N ARG A 317 -7.96 22.33 -11.22
CA ARG A 317 -7.94 23.73 -11.61
C ARG A 317 -7.01 23.95 -12.81
N PRO A 318 -7.42 24.76 -13.81
CA PRO A 318 -6.51 25.17 -14.86
C PRO A 318 -5.38 26.01 -14.28
N PHE A 319 -4.16 25.73 -14.74
CA PHE A 319 -3.02 26.62 -14.60
C PHE A 319 -2.61 27.09 -15.99
N TYR A 320 -2.82 28.37 -16.25
CA TYR A 320 -2.38 29.01 -17.47
C TYR A 320 -0.88 29.28 -17.34
N ARG A 321 -0.11 28.79 -18.32
CA ARG A 321 1.36 28.86 -18.36
C ARG A 321 1.90 30.24 -17.93
N VAL A 322 2.93 30.23 -17.08
CA VAL A 322 3.83 31.37 -16.85
C VAL A 322 4.90 31.36 -17.95
N SER A 323 5.30 32.55 -18.43
CA SER A 323 6.40 32.75 -19.39
C SER A 323 7.60 31.86 -19.05
N ASN A 324 8.25 31.24 -20.05
CA ASN A 324 9.45 30.37 -19.96
C ASN A 324 9.27 28.83 -20.10
N VAL A 325 8.06 28.27 -20.15
CA VAL A 325 7.87 26.83 -20.48
C VAL A 325 7.64 26.62 -21.98
N SER A 326 8.69 26.50 -22.81
CA SER A 326 8.57 26.42 -24.28
C SER A 326 7.42 25.52 -24.76
N THR A 327 6.62 26.01 -25.72
CA THR A 327 5.65 25.17 -26.43
C THR A 327 6.43 24.05 -27.12
N PRO A 328 5.97 22.79 -27.09
CA PRO A 328 6.57 21.77 -27.92
C PRO A 328 6.39 22.20 -29.38
N ASN A 329 7.47 22.64 -30.04
CA ASN A 329 7.46 22.92 -31.47
C ASN A 329 6.98 21.66 -32.20
N THR A 330 5.89 21.81 -32.95
CA THR A 330 5.24 20.78 -33.76
C THR A 330 6.01 20.47 -35.05
N THR A 331 7.17 21.09 -35.25
CA THR A 331 8.03 20.91 -36.41
C THR A 331 9.25 20.08 -36.01
N ASN A 332 9.52 19.02 -36.77
CA ASN A 332 10.56 17.99 -36.61
C ASN A 332 10.20 16.81 -35.67
N LEU A 333 9.43 15.89 -36.26
CA LEU A 333 9.23 14.52 -35.80
C LEU A 333 10.49 13.69 -36.09
N THR A 334 11.38 13.54 -35.11
CA THR A 334 12.21 12.33 -35.01
C THR A 334 11.58 11.41 -33.97
N LYS A 335 11.16 10.23 -34.42
CA LYS A 335 10.59 9.15 -33.60
C LYS A 335 11.57 8.78 -32.49
N VAL A 336 11.31 9.21 -31.26
CA VAL A 336 11.85 8.55 -30.06
C VAL A 336 10.75 7.63 -29.54
N ARG A 337 10.97 6.31 -29.66
CA ARG A 337 10.09 5.31 -29.06
C ARG A 337 10.38 5.27 -27.55
N VAL A 338 9.42 5.71 -26.75
CA VAL A 338 9.36 5.39 -25.32
C VAL A 338 8.16 4.48 -25.13
N SER A 339 8.38 3.32 -24.51
CA SER A 339 7.34 2.31 -24.31
C SER A 339 6.18 2.87 -23.50
N LEU A 340 4.99 2.85 -24.10
CA LEU A 340 3.73 3.02 -23.41
C LEU A 340 3.29 1.63 -22.94
N GLY A 341 3.24 1.39 -21.63
CA GLY A 341 2.56 0.23 -21.08
C GLY A 341 1.06 0.38 -21.29
N TRP A 342 0.53 -0.30 -22.30
CA TRP A 342 -0.90 -0.40 -22.58
C TRP A 342 -1.37 -1.75 -22.04
N VAL A 343 -2.22 -1.75 -21.02
CA VAL A 343 -2.99 -2.93 -20.61
C VAL A 343 -4.45 -2.51 -20.66
N GLY A 344 -5.07 -2.75 -21.82
CA GLY A 344 -6.47 -2.48 -22.07
C GLY A 344 -7.15 -3.69 -22.70
N MET A 345 -8.25 -4.08 -22.05
CA MET A 345 -9.39 -4.88 -22.51
C MET A 345 -9.18 -6.36 -22.88
N GLY A 346 -9.68 -7.22 -22.00
CA GLY A 346 -10.37 -8.45 -22.39
C GLY A 346 -11.87 -8.30 -22.15
N TRP A 347 -12.66 -8.33 -23.22
CA TRP A 347 -14.11 -8.49 -23.22
C TRP A 347 -14.44 -9.98 -23.39
N VAL A 348 -15.05 -10.62 -22.40
CA VAL A 348 -16.01 -11.75 -22.46
C VAL A 348 -16.65 -11.78 -21.05
N GLY A 349 -17.93 -11.90 -20.77
CA GLY A 349 -19.16 -12.14 -21.51
C GLY A 349 -20.28 -12.21 -20.45
N LEU A 350 -21.49 -11.89 -20.86
CA LEU A 350 -22.71 -11.80 -20.04
C LEU A 350 -23.00 -13.04 -19.19
N GLY A 351 -23.61 -12.80 -18.02
CA GLY A 351 -24.27 -13.81 -17.18
C GLY A 351 -24.99 -13.15 -16.00
N TRP A 352 -26.30 -12.93 -16.16
CA TRP A 352 -27.20 -12.27 -15.22
C TRP A 352 -27.82 -13.23 -14.17
N VAL A 353 -28.38 -12.60 -13.12
CA VAL A 353 -29.48 -13.01 -12.19
C VAL A 353 -29.17 -13.87 -10.96
N GLY A 354 -29.67 -13.39 -9.81
CA GLY A 354 -30.07 -14.18 -8.64
C GLY A 354 -29.76 -13.51 -7.29
N LEU A 355 -30.36 -12.36 -6.95
CA LEU A 355 -31.55 -12.22 -6.08
C LEU A 355 -31.51 -13.04 -4.76
N GLY A 356 -31.61 -12.35 -3.62
CA GLY A 356 -31.93 -12.96 -2.32
C GLY A 356 -31.60 -12.06 -1.12
N TRP A 357 -32.61 -11.79 -0.30
CA TRP A 357 -32.75 -10.66 0.62
C TRP A 357 -32.28 -10.86 2.07
N ILE A 358 -31.88 -9.73 2.69
CA ILE A 358 -31.99 -9.19 4.07
C ILE A 358 -32.32 -10.10 5.27
N GLY A 359 -31.56 -9.91 6.37
CA GLY A 359 -31.94 -10.11 7.79
C GLY A 359 -30.74 -9.86 8.72
N MET A 360 -30.48 -8.64 9.22
CA MET A 360 -30.95 -8.02 10.49
C MET A 360 -30.64 -8.83 11.77
N GLY A 361 -29.78 -8.29 12.64
CA GLY A 361 -29.58 -8.75 14.03
C GLY A 361 -28.33 -8.11 14.68
N TRP A 362 -28.54 -7.24 15.67
CA TRP A 362 -27.59 -6.32 16.32
C TRP A 362 -27.13 -6.79 17.73
N ILE A 363 -25.96 -6.27 18.16
CA ILE A 363 -25.42 -5.97 19.53
C ILE A 363 -25.00 -7.08 20.53
N GLY A 364 -23.79 -6.89 21.08
CA GLY A 364 -23.36 -7.15 22.47
C GLY A 364 -21.82 -7.28 22.57
N LEU A 365 -21.01 -6.25 22.88
CA LEU A 365 -20.55 -5.77 24.23
C LEU A 365 -19.98 -6.93 25.08
N ASP A 366 -18.72 -6.97 25.56
CA ASP A 366 -18.01 -6.07 26.51
C ASP A 366 -16.47 -6.34 26.51
N TRP A 367 -15.55 -5.36 26.66
CA TRP A 367 -14.81 -4.88 27.88
C TRP A 367 -14.12 -6.01 28.70
N VAL A 368 -12.86 -5.98 29.18
CA VAL A 368 -11.99 -4.98 29.86
C VAL A 368 -10.51 -5.41 29.72
N GLY A 369 -9.56 -4.47 29.82
CA GLY A 369 -8.15 -4.76 30.14
C GLY A 369 -7.28 -3.52 30.31
N LEU A 370 -7.34 -2.92 31.51
CA LEU A 370 -6.57 -1.75 31.98
C LEU A 370 -5.07 -2.04 32.11
N GLY A 371 -4.25 -1.03 31.83
CA GLY A 371 -2.84 -0.96 32.21
C GLY A 371 -2.49 0.48 32.60
N VAL A 372 -2.31 0.68 33.90
CA VAL A 372 -2.22 1.95 34.62
C VAL A 372 -0.78 2.51 34.57
N GLY A 373 -0.62 3.84 34.57
CA GLY A 373 0.64 4.53 34.85
C GLY A 373 0.39 6.00 35.15
N TRP A 374 0.41 6.34 36.44
CA TRP A 374 -0.01 7.61 37.06
C TRP A 374 0.93 8.80 36.79
N ASP A 375 0.32 9.98 36.89
CA ASP A 375 0.93 11.30 36.95
C ASP A 375 1.88 11.48 38.14
N GLY A 376 2.89 12.33 37.94
CA GLY A 376 3.66 12.97 39.00
C GLY A 376 3.99 14.41 38.60
N LEU A 377 3.19 15.35 39.09
CA LEU A 377 3.54 16.77 39.20
C LEU A 377 4.62 16.92 40.29
N GLY A 378 5.67 17.66 39.98
CA GLY A 378 6.78 18.00 40.88
C GLY A 378 7.96 18.55 40.10
#